data_AF-A0A839WWA2-F1
#
_entry.id   AF-A0A839WWA2-F1
#
_cell.length_a   1.000
_cell.length_b   1.000
_cell.length_c   1.000
_cell.angle_alpha   90.00
_cell.angle_beta   90.00
_cell.angle_gamma   90.00
#
_symmetry.space_group_name_H-M   'P 1'
#
loop_
_entity.id
_entity.type
_entity.pdbx_description
1 polymer ?
#
loop_
_entity_poly.entity_id
_entity_poly.type
_entity_poly.pdbx_seq_one_letter_code
_entity_poly.pdbx_strand_id
1 'polypeptide(L)'
;MSNLQALLPQRDLRFTRKAVGMGGGPLLALLMFLVAGAIAWWQAPGLLQDMQIRANPLELEDYNLRDGRCTTRKAVFTDCEADVAYRVDGVDYEKHISLMFLSFSRGDYAASLVVAADDPSKAALSIGLERFWNRVAFFLVLFGIFAGLGVVAIVTWVRNGRINRAAQLPQRWTPEPVEVKAAQSSFGGTVVTYAYGKLPGRAAGKQNVRFGKREAPLLVDTPDGDTQALALRPASGGPALLLDAGLQRIDLTEAERQAAFAVLGASPDASA
;
A
#
# COMPACT_ATOMS: atom_id res chain seq x y z
N MET A 1 -12.55 4.58 36.68
CA MET A 1 -12.30 5.66 35.70
C MET A 1 -11.97 7.01 36.35
N SER A 2 -12.37 7.26 37.61
CA SER A 2 -12.29 8.56 38.28
C SER A 2 -10.88 9.10 38.56
N ASN A 3 -9.85 8.25 38.66
CA ASN A 3 -8.47 8.69 38.92
C ASN A 3 -7.66 9.04 37.66
N LEU A 4 -8.00 8.50 36.49
CA LEU A 4 -7.24 8.78 35.26
C LEU A 4 -7.44 10.22 34.79
N GLN A 5 -8.59 10.84 35.06
CA GLN A 5 -8.81 12.25 34.72
C GLN A 5 -7.93 13.20 35.58
N ALA A 6 -7.55 12.79 36.79
CA ALA A 6 -6.64 13.55 37.65
C ALA A 6 -5.18 13.49 37.17
N LEU A 7 -4.86 12.62 36.19
CA LEU A 7 -3.54 12.50 35.60
C LEU A 7 -3.11 13.76 34.84
N LEU A 8 -4.08 14.45 34.21
CA LEU A 8 -3.79 15.57 33.33
C LEU A 8 -4.12 16.89 34.04
N PRO A 9 -3.29 17.93 33.87
CA PRO A 9 -3.58 19.26 34.39
C PRO A 9 -4.85 19.84 33.71
N GLN A 10 -5.51 20.76 34.40
CA GLN A 10 -6.72 21.43 33.89
C GLN A 10 -6.44 22.53 32.84
N ARG A 11 -5.35 22.43 32.07
CA ARG A 11 -5.02 23.35 30.97
C ARG A 11 -4.95 22.60 29.64
N ASP A 12 -4.89 23.36 28.57
CA ASP A 12 -4.66 22.79 27.24
C ASP A 12 -3.24 22.26 27.12
N LEU A 13 -3.11 21.10 26.50
CA LEU A 13 -1.85 20.40 26.25
C LEU A 13 -1.67 20.21 24.75
N ARG A 14 -0.42 20.02 24.35
CA ARG A 14 -0.02 19.65 22.99
C ARG A 14 1.00 18.53 23.02
N PHE A 15 1.04 17.77 21.94
CA PHE A 15 2.12 16.83 21.71
C PHE A 15 3.39 17.59 21.30
N THR A 16 4.49 17.33 21.99
CA THR A 16 5.82 17.95 21.75
C THR A 16 6.49 17.39 20.49
N ARG A 17 6.11 16.17 20.09
CA ARG A 17 6.62 15.47 18.92
C ARG A 17 5.49 14.77 18.16
N LYS A 18 5.80 14.18 16.99
CA LYS A 18 4.81 13.47 16.17
C LYS A 18 4.13 12.36 16.98
N ALA A 19 2.80 12.43 17.06
CA ALA A 19 1.98 11.50 17.82
C ALA A 19 1.75 10.16 17.09
N VAL A 20 1.76 10.17 15.76
CA VAL A 20 1.62 8.98 14.91
C VAL A 20 2.78 8.86 13.91
N GLY A 21 3.07 7.62 13.51
CA GLY A 21 4.11 7.34 12.52
C GLY A 21 3.82 8.01 11.18
N MET A 22 4.77 8.79 10.67
CA MET A 22 4.64 9.48 9.38
C MET A 22 5.26 8.71 8.21
N GLY A 23 5.99 7.62 8.48
CA GLY A 23 6.47 6.62 7.52
C GLY A 23 7.20 7.15 6.27
N GLY A 24 7.59 6.22 5.39
CA GLY A 24 8.07 6.54 4.04
C GLY A 24 6.93 6.75 3.03
N GLY A 25 5.76 7.24 3.48
CA GLY A 25 4.54 7.34 2.66
C GLY A 25 4.73 7.91 1.25
N PRO A 26 5.32 9.11 1.06
CA PRO A 26 5.53 9.68 -0.27
C PRO A 26 6.55 8.90 -1.10
N LEU A 27 7.59 8.33 -0.48
CA LEU A 27 8.58 7.50 -1.18
C LEU A 27 7.96 6.19 -1.66
N LEU A 28 7.15 5.54 -0.83
CA LEU A 28 6.39 4.35 -1.20
C LEU A 28 5.40 4.68 -2.32
N ALA A 29 4.67 5.79 -2.21
CA ALA A 29 3.74 6.21 -3.25
C ALA A 29 4.45 6.45 -4.59
N LEU A 30 5.57 7.18 -4.57
CA LEU A 30 6.40 7.41 -5.74
C LEU A 30 6.86 6.09 -6.36
N LEU A 31 7.38 5.17 -5.55
CA LEU A 31 7.79 3.85 -6.01
C LEU A 31 6.63 3.08 -6.68
N MET A 32 5.45 3.06 -6.05
CA MET A 32 4.28 2.37 -6.61
C MET A 32 3.81 2.99 -7.93
N PHE A 33 3.81 4.32 -8.05
CA PHE A 33 3.47 4.99 -9.31
C PHE A 33 4.52 4.78 -10.40
N LEU A 34 5.81 4.73 -10.05
CA LEU A 34 6.87 4.39 -10.99
C LEU A 34 6.70 2.97 -11.52
N VAL A 35 6.38 2.00 -10.66
CA VAL A 35 6.09 0.61 -11.07
C VAL A 35 4.86 0.56 -11.97
N ALA A 36 3.76 1.24 -11.61
CA ALA A 36 2.56 1.31 -12.44
C ALA A 36 2.83 1.96 -13.81
N GLY A 37 3.59 3.06 -13.83
CA GLY A 37 4.02 3.73 -15.05
C GLY A 37 4.92 2.87 -15.93
N ALA A 38 5.85 2.12 -15.33
CA ALA A 38 6.71 1.19 -16.04
C ALA A 38 5.91 0.04 -16.69
N ILE A 39 4.93 -0.51 -15.98
CA ILE A 39 4.01 -1.53 -16.53
C ILE A 39 3.24 -0.95 -17.73
N ALA A 40 2.68 0.24 -17.58
CA ALA A 40 1.95 0.90 -18.66
C ALA A 40 2.85 1.17 -19.87
N TRP A 41 4.04 1.72 -19.65
CA TRP A 41 5.01 1.99 -20.71
C TRP A 41 5.44 0.73 -21.46
N TRP A 42 5.65 -0.36 -20.73
CA TRP A 42 6.09 -1.63 -21.33
C TRP A 42 4.99 -2.35 -22.11
N GLN A 43 3.75 -2.34 -21.62
CA GLN A 43 2.66 -3.15 -22.18
C GLN A 43 1.72 -2.39 -23.12
N ALA A 44 1.58 -1.07 -22.97
CA ALA A 44 0.65 -0.29 -23.77
C ALA A 44 0.94 -0.33 -25.29
N PRO A 45 2.19 -0.25 -25.78
CA PRO A 45 2.46 -0.27 -27.22
C PRO A 45 1.96 -1.55 -27.90
N GLY A 46 2.19 -2.71 -27.27
CA GLY A 46 1.72 -4.01 -27.79
C GLY A 46 0.20 -4.10 -27.81
N LEU A 47 -0.47 -3.65 -26.74
CA LEU A 47 -1.94 -3.61 -26.70
C LEU A 47 -2.53 -2.65 -27.75
N LEU A 48 -1.90 -1.50 -27.98
CA LEU A 48 -2.35 -0.55 -29.00
C LEU A 48 -2.21 -1.13 -30.40
N GLN A 49 -1.11 -1.82 -30.69
CA GLN A 49 -0.90 -2.50 -31.96
C GLN A 49 -1.93 -3.62 -32.15
N ASP A 50 -2.14 -4.46 -31.14
CA ASP A 50 -3.13 -5.54 -31.19
C ASP A 50 -4.55 -4.98 -31.40
N MET A 51 -4.89 -3.86 -30.76
CA MET A 51 -6.18 -3.19 -30.95
C MET A 51 -6.37 -2.70 -32.39
N GLN A 52 -5.32 -2.19 -33.04
CA GLN A 52 -5.38 -1.76 -34.44
C GLN A 52 -5.58 -2.95 -35.38
N ILE A 53 -4.85 -4.05 -35.17
CA ILE A 53 -5.02 -5.28 -35.96
C ILE A 53 -6.43 -5.85 -35.79
N ARG A 54 -6.99 -5.82 -34.57
CA ARG A 54 -8.36 -6.27 -34.31
C ARG A 54 -9.45 -5.43 -34.98
N ALA A 55 -9.17 -4.16 -35.31
CA ALA A 55 -10.15 -3.28 -35.93
C ALA A 55 -10.39 -3.64 -37.41
N ASN A 56 -9.36 -4.13 -38.11
CA ASN A 56 -9.45 -4.56 -39.50
C ASN A 56 -8.51 -5.76 -39.77
N PRO A 57 -8.84 -6.97 -39.28
CA PRO A 57 -7.97 -8.12 -39.36
C PRO A 57 -7.97 -8.74 -40.76
N LEU A 58 -6.77 -9.03 -41.29
CA LEU A 58 -6.55 -9.83 -42.49
C LEU A 58 -5.73 -11.06 -42.11
N GLU A 59 -6.33 -12.25 -42.22
CA GLU A 59 -5.60 -13.51 -42.04
C GLU A 59 -4.85 -13.86 -43.33
N LEU A 60 -3.56 -14.15 -43.21
CA LEU A 60 -2.73 -14.56 -44.35
C LEU A 60 -2.59 -16.08 -44.35
N GLU A 61 -2.89 -16.72 -45.49
CA GLU A 61 -2.69 -18.15 -45.68
C GLU A 61 -1.25 -18.49 -46.14
N ASP A 62 -0.59 -17.55 -46.83
CA ASP A 62 0.74 -17.74 -47.41
C ASP A 62 1.80 -16.94 -46.63
N TYR A 63 2.40 -17.58 -45.62
CA TYR A 63 3.46 -17.02 -44.78
C TYR A 63 4.46 -18.09 -44.36
N ASN A 64 5.68 -17.67 -44.08
CA ASN A 64 6.74 -18.54 -43.57
C ASN A 64 6.98 -18.23 -42.09
N LEU A 65 6.64 -19.17 -41.21
CA LEU A 65 6.88 -19.08 -39.77
C LEU A 65 8.12 -19.89 -39.40
N ARG A 66 9.08 -19.22 -38.75
CA ARG A 66 10.36 -19.78 -38.32
C ARG A 66 10.52 -19.59 -36.82
N ASP A 67 11.26 -20.51 -36.19
CA ASP A 67 11.69 -20.42 -34.78
C ASP A 67 10.56 -20.20 -33.76
N GLY A 68 9.35 -20.67 -34.07
CA GLY A 68 8.18 -20.59 -33.20
C GLY A 68 8.39 -21.38 -31.90
N ARG A 69 8.47 -20.68 -30.77
CA ARG A 69 8.64 -21.28 -29.45
C ARG A 69 7.69 -20.68 -28.43
N CYS A 70 7.03 -21.52 -27.64
CA CYS A 70 6.24 -21.09 -26.49
C CYS A 70 6.81 -21.70 -25.21
N THR A 71 7.08 -20.86 -24.21
CA THR A 71 7.59 -21.28 -22.91
C THR A 71 6.62 -20.87 -21.82
N THR A 72 6.02 -21.86 -21.14
CA THR A 72 5.16 -21.60 -19.98
C THR A 72 5.97 -21.60 -18.68
N ARG A 73 6.03 -20.46 -18.00
CA ARG A 73 6.67 -20.26 -16.69
C ARG A 73 5.63 -20.21 -15.58
N LYS A 74 5.96 -20.82 -14.44
CA LYS A 74 5.12 -20.85 -13.23
C LYS A 74 3.68 -21.34 -13.47
N ALA A 75 3.46 -22.14 -14.51
CA ALA A 75 2.16 -22.70 -14.92
C ALA A 75 1.05 -21.69 -15.22
N VAL A 76 1.38 -20.40 -15.41
CA VAL A 76 0.39 -19.35 -15.69
C VAL A 76 0.86 -18.39 -16.77
N PHE A 77 2.16 -18.06 -16.85
CA PHE A 77 2.69 -17.12 -17.84
C PHE A 77 3.23 -17.89 -19.03
N THR A 78 2.67 -17.68 -20.23
CA THR A 78 3.19 -18.25 -21.47
C THR A 78 3.78 -17.14 -22.32
N ASP A 79 5.08 -17.26 -22.57
CA ASP A 79 5.84 -16.41 -23.50
C ASP A 79 5.93 -17.15 -24.83
N CYS A 80 5.45 -16.56 -25.92
CA CYS A 80 5.63 -17.09 -27.27
C CYS A 80 6.42 -16.11 -28.12
N GLU A 81 7.38 -16.64 -28.86
CA GLU A 81 8.22 -15.90 -29.80
C GLU A 81 8.20 -16.63 -31.14
N ALA A 82 8.11 -15.88 -32.23
CA ALA A 82 8.16 -16.42 -33.59
C ALA A 82 8.69 -15.38 -34.57
N ASP A 83 9.45 -15.82 -35.57
CA ASP A 83 9.86 -15.02 -36.70
C ASP A 83 8.97 -15.33 -37.90
N VAL A 84 8.38 -14.30 -38.50
CA VAL A 84 7.45 -14.45 -39.62
C VAL A 84 7.89 -13.62 -40.81
N ALA A 85 7.86 -14.24 -41.99
CA ALA A 85 8.07 -13.59 -43.28
C ALA A 85 6.82 -13.77 -44.15
N TYR A 86 6.30 -12.68 -44.71
CA TYR A 86 5.06 -12.68 -45.49
C TYR A 86 5.08 -11.57 -46.55
N ARG A 87 4.21 -11.69 -47.56
CA ARG A 87 4.09 -10.72 -48.66
C ARG A 87 2.66 -10.22 -48.77
N VAL A 88 2.49 -8.90 -48.81
CA VAL A 88 1.19 -8.24 -49.05
C VAL A 88 1.36 -7.22 -50.15
N ASP A 89 0.50 -7.27 -51.17
CA ASP A 89 0.54 -6.37 -52.33
C ASP A 89 1.92 -6.26 -53.02
N GLY A 90 2.66 -7.37 -53.05
CA GLY A 90 4.00 -7.43 -53.66
C GLY A 90 5.13 -6.90 -52.79
N VAL A 91 4.85 -6.44 -51.57
CA VAL A 91 5.85 -5.97 -50.60
C VAL A 91 6.17 -7.08 -49.59
N ASP A 92 7.45 -7.36 -49.40
CA ASP A 92 7.95 -8.34 -48.43
C ASP A 92 8.10 -7.73 -47.03
N TYR A 93 7.62 -8.43 -46.03
CA TYR A 93 7.73 -8.07 -44.62
C TYR A 93 8.39 -9.18 -43.83
N GLU A 94 9.26 -8.81 -42.90
CA GLU A 94 9.88 -9.70 -41.93
C GLU A 94 9.67 -9.10 -40.52
N LYS A 95 9.14 -9.92 -39.60
CA LYS A 95 8.81 -9.49 -38.24
C LYS A 95 9.15 -10.54 -37.22
N HIS A 96 9.76 -10.08 -36.14
CA HIS A 96 9.84 -10.82 -34.89
C HIS A 96 8.60 -10.49 -34.05
N ILE A 97 7.80 -11.51 -33.73
CA ILE A 97 6.61 -11.38 -32.90
C ILE A 97 6.90 -12.03 -31.55
N SER A 98 6.86 -11.23 -30.48
CA SER A 98 6.93 -11.70 -29.10
C SER A 98 5.64 -11.35 -28.37
N LEU A 99 5.00 -12.33 -27.75
CA LEU A 99 3.74 -12.18 -27.03
C LEU A 99 3.75 -12.93 -25.70
N MET A 100 3.18 -12.30 -24.69
CA MET A 100 3.02 -12.86 -23.35
C MET A 100 1.54 -12.85 -22.97
N PHE A 101 1.01 -14.00 -22.55
CA PHE A 101 -0.37 -14.14 -22.08
C PHE A 101 -0.48 -15.10 -20.89
N LEU A 102 -1.64 -15.06 -20.23
CA LEU A 102 -1.96 -16.03 -19.18
C LEU A 102 -2.59 -17.27 -19.80
N SER A 103 -1.99 -18.43 -19.58
CA SER A 103 -2.53 -19.73 -19.99
C SER A 103 -2.31 -20.78 -18.91
N PHE A 104 -3.33 -21.60 -18.71
CA PHE A 104 -3.28 -22.78 -17.83
C PHE A 104 -3.08 -24.09 -18.64
N SER A 105 -3.05 -24.03 -19.98
CA SER A 105 -2.80 -25.20 -20.82
C SER A 105 -1.30 -25.44 -21.00
N ARG A 106 -0.92 -26.72 -21.09
CA ARG A 106 0.45 -27.20 -21.36
C ARG A 106 0.55 -27.93 -22.71
N GLY A 107 -0.26 -27.52 -23.69
CA GLY A 107 -0.31 -28.13 -25.02
C GLY A 107 0.21 -27.19 -26.10
N ASP A 108 0.34 -27.72 -27.31
CA ASP A 108 0.70 -26.95 -28.50
C ASP A 108 -0.43 -25.98 -28.86
N TYR A 109 -0.03 -24.80 -29.36
CA TYR A 109 -0.97 -23.75 -29.73
C TYR A 109 -1.03 -23.66 -31.26
N ALA A 110 -2.22 -23.82 -31.84
CA ALA A 110 -2.44 -23.44 -33.22
C ALA A 110 -2.47 -21.90 -33.30
N ALA A 111 -1.66 -21.32 -34.18
CA ALA A 111 -1.61 -19.90 -34.41
C ALA A 111 -1.51 -19.63 -35.91
N SER A 112 -2.26 -18.63 -36.37
CA SER A 112 -2.20 -18.08 -37.73
C SER A 112 -1.62 -16.67 -37.68
N LEU A 113 -1.01 -16.24 -38.77
CA LEU A 113 -0.54 -14.87 -38.92
C LEU A 113 -1.72 -13.96 -39.30
N VAL A 114 -1.90 -12.89 -38.53
CA VAL A 114 -2.93 -11.87 -38.78
C VAL A 114 -2.25 -10.51 -38.90
N VAL A 115 -2.57 -9.79 -39.97
CA VAL A 115 -2.05 -8.44 -40.23
C VAL A 115 -3.19 -7.42 -40.22
N ALA A 116 -2.89 -6.15 -39.98
CA ALA A 116 -3.86 -5.07 -40.16
C ALA A 116 -4.03 -4.80 -41.67
N ALA A 117 -5.26 -4.86 -42.19
CA ALA A 117 -5.49 -4.69 -43.62
C ALA A 117 -5.20 -3.27 -44.12
N ASP A 118 -5.31 -2.27 -43.24
CA ASP A 118 -4.99 -0.86 -43.49
C ASP A 118 -3.50 -0.53 -43.32
N ASP A 119 -2.76 -1.36 -42.57
CA ASP A 119 -1.33 -1.21 -42.36
C ASP A 119 -0.64 -2.59 -42.23
N PRO A 120 -0.28 -3.21 -43.36
CA PRO A 120 0.34 -4.54 -43.38
C PRO A 120 1.68 -4.61 -42.63
N SER A 121 2.27 -3.49 -42.21
CA SER A 121 3.47 -3.48 -41.38
C SER A 121 3.22 -3.92 -39.93
N LYS A 122 1.95 -4.04 -39.51
CA LYS A 122 1.52 -4.51 -38.19
C LYS A 122 1.02 -5.94 -38.30
N ALA A 123 1.73 -6.85 -37.66
CA ALA A 123 1.40 -8.26 -37.60
C ALA A 123 1.30 -8.74 -36.15
N ALA A 124 0.41 -9.70 -35.92
CA ALA A 124 0.25 -10.42 -34.67
C ALA A 124 -0.12 -11.87 -34.97
N LEU A 125 0.10 -12.76 -34.00
CA LEU A 125 -0.41 -14.12 -34.06
C LEU A 125 -1.86 -14.14 -33.56
N SER A 126 -2.72 -14.96 -34.18
CA SER A 126 -4.14 -15.07 -33.82
C SER A 126 -4.38 -15.36 -32.34
N ILE A 127 -3.51 -16.19 -31.73
CA ILE A 127 -3.54 -16.45 -30.28
C ILE A 127 -3.35 -15.19 -29.42
N GLY A 128 -2.56 -14.23 -29.89
CA GLY A 128 -2.37 -12.94 -29.23
C GLY A 128 -3.65 -12.10 -29.24
N LEU A 129 -4.40 -12.14 -30.35
CA LEU A 129 -5.66 -11.42 -30.54
C LEU A 129 -6.81 -12.06 -29.76
N GLU A 130 -6.89 -13.40 -29.73
CA GLU A 130 -7.87 -14.16 -28.94
C GLU A 130 -7.72 -13.88 -27.44
N ARG A 131 -6.46 -13.78 -26.96
CA ARG A 131 -6.14 -13.52 -25.55
C ARG A 131 -6.03 -12.03 -25.23
N PHE A 132 -6.36 -11.13 -26.15
CA PHE A 132 -6.28 -9.69 -25.96
C PHE A 132 -7.00 -9.24 -24.69
N TRP A 133 -8.28 -9.61 -24.52
CA TRP A 133 -9.06 -9.17 -23.36
C TRP A 133 -8.53 -9.73 -22.04
N ASN A 134 -7.95 -10.94 -22.04
CA ASN A 134 -7.29 -11.51 -20.87
C ASN A 134 -6.04 -10.71 -20.50
N ARG A 135 -5.23 -10.31 -21.50
CA ARG A 135 -4.05 -9.46 -21.31
C ARG A 135 -4.45 -8.08 -20.80
N VAL A 136 -5.43 -7.43 -21.43
CA VAL A 136 -5.97 -6.12 -20.99
C VAL A 136 -6.45 -6.19 -19.55
N ALA A 137 -7.29 -7.18 -19.21
CA ALA A 137 -7.80 -7.33 -17.85
C ALA A 137 -6.68 -7.53 -16.84
N PHE A 138 -5.72 -8.41 -17.13
CA PHE A 138 -4.57 -8.64 -16.26
C PHE A 138 -3.75 -7.38 -16.02
N PHE A 139 -3.42 -6.63 -17.08
CA PHE A 139 -2.62 -5.41 -16.95
C PHE A 139 -3.38 -4.29 -16.25
N LEU A 140 -4.69 -4.13 -16.49
CA LEU A 140 -5.51 -3.16 -15.78
C LEU A 140 -5.62 -3.49 -14.29
N VAL A 141 -5.78 -4.76 -13.92
CA VAL A 141 -5.79 -5.18 -12.51
C VAL A 141 -4.43 -4.91 -11.87
N LEU A 142 -3.34 -5.31 -12.52
CA LEU A 142 -2.00 -5.11 -11.98
C LEU A 142 -1.67 -3.62 -11.82
N PHE A 143 -1.94 -2.81 -12.85
CA PHE A 143 -1.81 -1.35 -12.81
C PHE A 143 -2.65 -0.75 -11.69
N GLY A 144 -3.93 -1.16 -11.59
CA GLY A 144 -4.87 -0.68 -10.58
C GLY A 144 -4.42 -0.99 -9.16
N ILE A 145 -3.84 -2.18 -8.93
CA ILE A 145 -3.25 -2.54 -7.63
C ILE A 145 -2.11 -1.59 -7.26
N PHE A 146 -1.13 -1.40 -8.14
CA PHE A 146 0.02 -0.54 -7.84
C PHE A 146 -0.38 0.94 -7.71
N ALA A 147 -1.17 1.47 -8.64
CA ALA A 147 -1.69 2.82 -8.56
C ALA A 147 -2.54 3.03 -7.29
N GLY A 148 -3.41 2.07 -6.97
CA GLY A 148 -4.25 2.07 -5.77
C GLY A 148 -3.43 2.06 -4.48
N LEU A 149 -2.39 1.24 -4.39
CA LEU A 149 -1.46 1.24 -3.26
C LEU A 149 -0.73 2.60 -3.13
N GLY A 150 -0.35 3.22 -4.24
CA GLY A 150 0.22 4.56 -4.26
C GLY A 150 -0.74 5.60 -3.68
N VAL A 151 -2.00 5.58 -4.11
CA VAL A 151 -3.06 6.46 -3.58
C VAL A 151 -3.28 6.24 -2.08
N VAL A 152 -3.40 4.98 -1.64
CA VAL A 152 -3.58 4.65 -0.21
C VAL A 152 -2.41 5.16 0.63
N ALA A 153 -1.18 5.05 0.13
CA ALA A 153 0.01 5.56 0.80
C ALA A 153 -0.03 7.10 0.97
N ILE A 154 -0.43 7.84 -0.07
CA ILE A 154 -0.60 9.31 0.00
C ILE A 154 -1.71 9.68 0.97
N VAL A 155 -2.89 9.08 0.85
CA VAL A 155 -4.04 9.37 1.71
C VAL A 155 -3.69 9.12 3.18
N THR A 156 -3.01 8.01 3.46
CA THR A 156 -2.56 7.67 4.82
C THR A 156 -1.53 8.68 5.32
N TRP A 157 -0.56 9.07 4.49
CA TRP A 157 0.44 10.08 4.85
C TRP A 157 -0.19 11.45 5.15
N VAL A 158 -1.09 11.94 4.28
CA VAL A 158 -1.83 13.19 4.49
C VAL A 158 -2.66 13.12 5.76
N ARG A 159 -3.41 12.02 5.97
CA ARG A 159 -4.22 11.82 7.18
C ARG A 159 -3.37 11.85 8.44
N ASN A 160 -2.25 11.12 8.46
CA ASN A 160 -1.34 11.09 9.60
C ASN A 160 -0.66 12.44 9.83
N GLY A 161 -0.35 13.18 8.76
CA GLY A 161 0.14 14.56 8.84
C GLY A 161 -0.87 15.51 9.48
N ARG A 162 -2.15 15.42 9.09
CA ARG A 162 -3.24 16.19 9.71
C ARG A 162 -3.41 15.86 11.18
N ILE A 163 -3.37 14.57 11.55
CA ILE A 163 -3.43 14.12 12.95
C ILE A 163 -2.26 14.70 13.75
N ASN A 164 -1.04 14.59 13.24
CA ASN A 164 0.15 15.14 13.90
C ASN A 164 0.07 16.66 14.06
N ARG A 165 -0.38 17.38 13.03
CA ARG A 165 -0.55 18.84 13.09
C ARG A 165 -1.61 19.24 14.12
N ALA A 166 -2.75 18.54 14.14
CA ALA A 166 -3.80 18.78 15.12
C ALA A 166 -3.30 18.48 16.55
N ALA A 167 -2.55 17.39 16.74
CA ALA A 167 -2.00 17.01 18.05
C ALA A 167 -1.02 18.04 18.63
N GLN A 168 -0.38 18.84 17.78
CA GLN A 168 0.56 19.89 18.19
C GLN A 168 -0.12 21.22 18.57
N LEU A 169 -1.42 21.36 18.30
CA LEU A 169 -2.19 22.53 18.73
C LEU A 169 -2.61 22.35 20.20
N PRO A 170 -2.57 23.41 21.02
CA PRO A 170 -3.10 23.36 22.38
C PRO A 170 -4.58 22.99 22.36
N GLN A 171 -4.95 21.94 23.09
CA GLN A 171 -6.34 21.51 23.24
C GLN A 171 -6.54 20.67 24.52
N ARG A 172 -7.81 20.42 24.86
CA ARG A 172 -8.19 19.49 25.93
C ARG A 172 -8.06 18.04 25.48
N TRP A 173 -7.53 17.22 26.38
CA TRP A 173 -7.35 15.79 26.17
C TRP A 173 -8.04 14.99 27.26
N THR A 174 -8.62 13.85 26.89
CA THR A 174 -9.21 12.90 27.82
C THR A 174 -8.41 11.60 27.77
N PRO A 175 -7.91 11.11 28.92
CA PRO A 175 -7.19 9.84 28.97
C PRO A 175 -8.14 8.67 28.76
N GLU A 176 -7.73 7.72 27.92
CA GLU A 176 -8.49 6.54 27.53
C GLU A 176 -7.54 5.34 27.45
N PRO A 177 -7.81 4.24 28.16
CA PRO A 177 -7.05 3.00 28.00
C PRO A 177 -7.36 2.37 26.64
N VAL A 178 -6.32 1.92 25.95
CA VAL A 178 -6.40 1.33 24.61
C VAL A 178 -5.67 -0.02 24.55
N GLU A 179 -6.22 -0.92 23.75
CA GLU A 179 -5.68 -2.26 23.60
C GLU A 179 -4.51 -2.26 22.60
N VAL A 180 -3.35 -2.75 23.03
CA VAL A 180 -2.20 -2.99 22.14
C VAL A 180 -2.43 -4.28 21.37
N LYS A 181 -2.44 -4.19 20.04
CA LYS A 181 -2.66 -5.34 19.16
C LYS A 181 -1.36 -5.99 18.69
N ALA A 182 -0.31 -5.20 18.53
CA ALA A 182 1.01 -5.71 18.16
C ALA A 182 2.10 -4.71 18.58
N ALA A 183 3.24 -5.24 18.99
CA ALA A 183 4.48 -4.48 19.15
C ALA A 183 5.58 -5.21 18.37
N GLN A 184 6.18 -4.54 17.39
CA GLN A 184 7.18 -5.12 16.50
C GLN A 184 8.47 -4.30 16.54
N SER A 185 9.60 -4.97 16.68
CA SER A 185 10.92 -4.35 16.56
C SER A 185 11.12 -3.83 15.13
N SER A 186 11.67 -2.63 15.01
CA SER A 186 11.95 -1.97 13.75
C SER A 186 13.33 -1.30 13.80
N PHE A 187 13.90 -0.97 12.64
CA PHE A 187 15.21 -0.33 12.57
C PHE A 187 15.20 1.01 13.30
N GLY A 188 15.73 1.06 14.52
CA GLY A 188 15.80 2.24 15.38
C GLY A 188 14.64 2.42 16.38
N GLY A 189 13.92 1.36 16.75
CA GLY A 189 12.92 1.41 17.83
C GLY A 189 11.82 0.35 17.71
N THR A 190 10.66 0.60 18.32
CA THR A 190 9.53 -0.33 18.32
C THR A 190 8.31 0.33 17.68
N VAL A 191 7.64 -0.38 16.77
CA VAL A 191 6.35 0.04 16.20
C VAL A 191 5.24 -0.65 16.98
N VAL A 192 4.36 0.15 17.57
CA VAL A 192 3.21 -0.33 18.36
C VAL A 192 1.93 -0.02 17.57
N THR A 193 1.15 -1.07 17.33
CA THR A 193 -0.19 -1.02 16.74
C THR A 193 -1.22 -1.17 17.85
N TYR A 194 -2.15 -0.23 17.95
CA TYR A 194 -3.17 -0.21 19.00
C TYR A 194 -4.56 0.08 18.40
N ALA A 195 -5.60 -0.39 19.11
CA ALA A 195 -6.99 -0.16 18.76
C ALA A 195 -7.59 0.93 19.64
N TYR A 196 -8.23 1.93 19.04
CA TYR A 196 -8.88 3.05 19.74
C TYR A 196 -10.37 3.13 19.39
N GLY A 197 -11.18 3.60 20.34
CA GLY A 197 -12.58 3.93 20.10
C GLY A 197 -13.47 2.73 19.80
N LYS A 198 -13.54 1.77 20.73
CA LYS A 198 -14.69 0.86 20.82
C LYS A 198 -15.94 1.69 21.13
N LEU A 199 -16.56 2.25 20.10
CA LEU A 199 -17.89 2.83 20.17
C LEU A 199 -18.92 1.70 19.90
N PRO A 200 -20.08 1.68 20.58
CA PRO A 200 -21.11 0.69 20.29
C PRO A 200 -21.48 0.71 18.80
N GLY A 201 -21.41 -0.44 18.13
CA GLY A 201 -21.76 -0.58 16.71
C GLY A 201 -20.69 -0.16 15.69
N ARG A 202 -19.48 0.26 16.12
CA ARG A 202 -18.37 0.60 15.19
C ARG A 202 -17.12 -0.21 15.51
N ALA A 203 -16.50 -0.77 14.47
CA ALA A 203 -15.20 -1.42 14.61
C ALA A 203 -14.16 -0.41 15.14
N ALA A 204 -13.36 -0.85 16.11
CA ALA A 204 -12.30 -0.02 16.68
C ALA A 204 -11.30 0.41 15.59
N GLY A 205 -10.97 1.69 15.56
CA GLY A 205 -9.93 2.20 14.68
C GLY A 205 -8.57 1.64 15.09
N LYS A 206 -7.67 1.39 14.13
CA LYS A 206 -6.29 0.98 14.41
C LYS A 206 -5.33 2.12 14.09
N GLN A 207 -4.35 2.35 14.94
CA GLN A 207 -3.24 3.25 14.65
C GLN A 207 -1.89 2.65 14.99
N ASN A 208 -0.88 3.13 14.25
CA ASN A 208 0.51 2.75 14.43
C ASN A 208 1.31 3.94 14.92
N VAL A 209 2.12 3.70 15.95
CA VAL A 209 3.05 4.69 16.48
C VAL A 209 4.43 4.05 16.61
N ARG A 210 5.46 4.87 16.44
CA ARG A 210 6.85 4.44 16.59
C ARG A 210 7.43 5.07 17.84
N PHE A 211 8.00 4.22 18.69
CA PHE A 211 8.77 4.59 19.85
C PHE A 211 10.27 4.43 19.55
N GLY A 212 11.11 5.30 20.11
CA GLY A 212 12.57 5.16 20.04
C GLY A 212 13.09 3.93 20.81
N LYS A 213 14.38 3.62 20.70
CA LYS A 213 15.01 2.44 21.35
C LYS A 213 14.86 2.39 22.88
N ARG A 214 14.66 3.54 23.54
CA ARG A 214 14.50 3.69 25.00
C ARG A 214 13.13 4.27 25.35
N GLU A 215 12.18 4.20 24.43
CA GLU A 215 10.82 4.69 24.67
C GLU A 215 9.88 3.49 24.63
N ALA A 216 9.00 3.41 25.62
CA ALA A 216 7.96 2.40 25.69
C ALA A 216 6.59 3.09 25.81
N PRO A 217 5.50 2.44 25.36
CA PRO A 217 4.15 2.93 25.64
C PRO A 217 3.92 2.96 27.17
N LEU A 218 3.19 3.96 27.65
CA LEU A 218 2.74 3.96 29.04
C LEU A 218 1.68 2.86 29.21
N LEU A 219 1.96 1.89 30.08
CA LEU A 219 1.06 0.80 30.41
C LEU A 219 0.37 1.08 31.75
N VAL A 220 -0.91 0.76 31.83
CA VAL A 220 -1.74 0.89 33.03
C VAL A 220 -2.54 -0.38 33.24
N ASP A 221 -2.64 -0.82 34.49
CA ASP A 221 -3.47 -1.95 34.84
C ASP A 221 -4.92 -1.50 34.94
N THR A 222 -5.78 -2.20 34.20
CA THR A 222 -7.22 -1.93 34.17
C THR A 222 -7.87 -2.61 35.37
N PRO A 223 -9.00 -2.10 35.92
CA PRO A 223 -9.72 -2.79 37.01
C PRO A 223 -10.09 -4.25 36.70
N ASP A 224 -10.19 -4.59 35.41
CA ASP A 224 -10.47 -5.94 34.91
C ASP A 224 -9.23 -6.87 34.94
N GLY A 225 -8.07 -6.40 35.41
CA GLY A 225 -6.82 -7.18 35.52
C GLY A 225 -5.95 -7.19 34.26
N ASP A 226 -6.43 -6.59 33.16
CA ASP A 226 -5.68 -6.49 31.90
C ASP A 226 -4.76 -5.26 31.88
N THR A 227 -3.50 -5.46 31.48
CA THR A 227 -2.55 -4.36 31.21
C THR A 227 -2.86 -3.73 29.84
N GLN A 228 -3.33 -2.48 29.84
CA GLN A 228 -3.65 -1.71 28.64
C GLN A 228 -2.68 -0.53 28.48
N ALA A 229 -2.51 -0.03 27.25
CA ALA A 229 -1.72 1.17 27.04
C ALA A 229 -2.57 2.42 27.23
N LEU A 230 -2.00 3.50 27.77
CA LEU A 230 -2.73 4.75 27.96
C LEU A 230 -2.60 5.67 26.74
N ALA A 231 -3.74 6.11 26.21
CA ALA A 231 -3.81 7.09 25.12
C ALA A 231 -4.60 8.33 25.52
N LEU A 232 -4.39 9.42 24.78
CA LEU A 232 -5.12 10.66 24.93
C LEU A 232 -6.03 10.91 23.72
N ARG A 233 -7.32 11.08 23.96
CA ARG A 233 -8.29 11.48 22.93
C ARG A 233 -8.51 13.00 22.96
N PRO A 234 -8.49 13.69 21.82
CA PRO A 234 -8.79 15.13 21.78
C PRO A 234 -10.28 15.37 22.04
N ALA A 235 -10.61 16.44 22.78
CA ALA A 235 -11.99 16.81 23.08
C ALA A 235 -12.80 17.15 21.82
N SER A 236 -12.15 17.62 20.75
CA SER A 236 -12.77 17.88 19.43
C SER A 236 -13.20 16.60 18.70
N GLY A 237 -12.89 15.42 19.24
CA GLY A 237 -13.03 14.14 18.56
C GLY A 237 -11.86 13.84 17.62
N GLY A 238 -11.60 12.56 17.39
CA GLY A 238 -10.47 12.08 16.60
C GLY A 238 -9.85 10.79 17.15
N PRO A 239 -8.72 10.35 16.58
CA PRO A 239 -8.00 9.19 17.11
C PRO A 239 -7.40 9.48 18.48
N ALA A 240 -7.43 8.48 19.37
CA ALA A 240 -6.67 8.52 20.60
C ALA A 240 -5.18 8.33 20.28
N LEU A 241 -4.30 9.03 20.99
CA LEU A 241 -2.85 9.08 20.73
C LEU A 241 -2.08 8.53 21.93
N LEU A 242 -1.26 7.50 21.70
CA LEU A 242 -0.52 6.82 22.78
C LEU A 242 0.48 7.73 23.50
N LEU A 243 0.55 7.58 24.81
CA LEU A 243 1.59 8.16 25.66
C LEU A 243 2.81 7.25 25.75
N ASP A 244 3.96 7.85 26.02
CA ASP A 244 5.17 7.16 26.42
C ASP A 244 5.23 7.02 27.95
N ALA A 245 5.93 5.99 28.44
CA ALA A 245 6.10 5.72 29.86
C ALA A 245 6.68 6.92 30.63
N GLY A 246 7.53 7.73 29.98
CA GLY A 246 8.11 8.94 30.56
C GLY A 246 7.22 10.18 30.52
N LEU A 247 6.02 10.13 29.91
CA LEU A 247 5.15 11.28 29.65
C LEU A 247 5.86 12.45 28.94
N GLN A 248 6.87 12.18 28.11
CA GLN A 248 7.66 13.20 27.40
C GLN A 248 7.03 13.64 26.07
N ARG A 249 6.01 12.91 25.60
CA ARG A 249 5.31 13.21 24.34
C ARG A 249 4.33 14.37 24.42
N ILE A 250 3.96 14.78 25.63
CA ILE A 250 3.06 15.89 25.92
C ILE A 250 3.80 16.97 26.69
N ASP A 251 3.35 18.22 26.56
CA ASP A 251 4.03 19.39 27.12
C ASP A 251 3.69 19.64 28.60
N LEU A 252 3.99 18.65 29.44
CA LEU A 252 3.91 18.79 30.91
C LEU A 252 5.13 19.51 31.47
N THR A 253 4.89 20.37 32.47
CA THR A 253 5.94 20.84 33.36
C THR A 253 6.43 19.71 34.25
N GLU A 254 7.61 19.87 34.85
CA GLU A 254 8.17 18.83 35.72
C GLU A 254 7.29 18.56 36.95
N ALA A 255 6.71 19.61 37.55
CA ALA A 255 5.78 19.48 38.66
C ALA A 255 4.49 18.72 38.26
N GLU A 256 3.92 19.01 37.09
CA GLU A 256 2.74 18.30 36.57
C GLU A 256 3.07 16.84 36.24
N ARG A 257 4.27 16.56 35.70
CA ARG A 257 4.75 15.21 35.41
C ARG A 257 4.88 14.37 36.68
N GLN A 258 5.46 14.93 37.73
CA GLN A 258 5.60 14.26 39.03
C GLN A 258 4.24 13.99 39.68
N ALA A 259 3.32 14.96 39.60
CA ALA A 259 1.94 14.76 40.05
C ALA A 259 1.23 13.63 39.27
N ALA A 260 1.43 13.56 37.95
CA ALA A 260 0.88 12.50 37.11
C ALA A 260 1.44 11.12 37.52
N PHE A 261 2.74 11.01 37.77
CA PHE A 261 3.36 9.75 38.24
C PHE A 261 2.85 9.32 39.62
N ALA A 262 2.62 10.27 40.53
CA ALA A 262 2.03 9.98 41.84
C ALA A 262 0.62 9.37 41.71
N VAL A 263 -0.19 9.85 40.76
CA VAL A 263 -1.53 9.30 40.46
C VAL A 263 -1.46 7.89 39.87
N LEU A 264 -0.42 7.58 39.08
CA LEU A 264 -0.21 6.25 38.49
C LEU A 264 0.38 5.24 39.47
N GLY A 265 0.85 5.68 40.65
CA GLY A 265 1.55 4.81 41.60
C GLY A 265 2.90 4.30 41.08
N ALA A 266 3.46 4.93 40.04
CA ALA A 266 4.68 4.53 39.35
C ALA A 266 5.79 5.57 39.58
N SER A 267 7.00 5.12 39.93
CA SER A 267 8.17 5.99 40.06
C SER A 267 8.89 6.13 38.70
N PRO A 268 9.50 7.29 38.35
CA PRO A 268 10.13 7.53 37.04
C PRO A 268 11.20 6.51 36.63
N ASP A 269 11.80 5.82 37.60
CA ASP A 269 12.97 4.94 37.41
C ASP A 269 12.61 3.47 37.09
N ALA A 270 11.34 3.08 37.13
CA ALA A 270 10.94 1.67 37.02
C ALA A 270 10.90 1.11 35.58
N SER A 271 11.30 1.88 34.56
CA SER A 271 11.17 1.50 33.14
C SER A 271 12.41 1.75 32.28
N ALA A 272 13.60 1.80 32.90
CA ALA A 272 14.89 1.80 32.19
C ALA A 272 15.25 0.42 31.62
#